data_AF-A0A9P7JU11-F1
#
_entry.id   AF-A0A9P7JU11-F1
#
_cell.length_a   1.000
_cell.length_b   1.000
_cell.length_c   1.000
_cell.angle_alpha   90.00
_cell.angle_beta   90.00
_cell.angle_gamma   90.00
#
_symmetry.space_group_name_H-M   'P 1'
#
loop_
_entity.id
_entity.type
_entity.pdbx_description
1 polymer ?
#
loop_
_entity_poly.entity_id
_entity_poly.type
_entity_poly.pdbx_seq_one_letter_code
_entity_poly.pdbx_strand_id
1 'polypeptide(L)'
;MKAISAINSKSGAGPCVRGLVICCGSTGRLSESANLLNRFIERDVFDFVLTFAGVSTIDSIVVPALNRFIENVYVFDMHIWDAMEESFGEDRYALNQSPMYISFATITNGPNGERNHIVDARVLAYSNLKDGCPWGLDIYRCWNVQCQAPAYNMIFHVHGKQFFGQRWVEMKLKYMCLQCKMMQKGITCPSWVHAARSQNYGHVWYQWPLTSAQRHEIGVIQ
;
A
#
# COMPACT_ATOMS: atom_id res chain seq x y z
N MET A 1 -10.27 -1.19 29.90
CA MET A 1 -8.89 -0.76 29.61
C MET A 1 -7.85 -1.18 30.65
N LYS A 2 -8.06 -1.07 31.97
CA LYS A 2 -7.07 -1.52 32.99
C LYS A 2 -6.82 -3.04 33.05
N ALA A 3 -7.74 -3.86 32.55
CA ALA A 3 -7.65 -5.32 32.69
C ALA A 3 -6.60 -5.97 31.76
N ILE A 4 -6.50 -5.55 30.50
CA ILE A 4 -5.63 -6.20 29.51
C ILE A 4 -4.17 -5.75 29.67
N SER A 5 -3.93 -4.46 29.91
CA SER A 5 -2.61 -3.95 30.29
C SER A 5 -2.08 -4.59 31.59
N ALA A 6 -2.96 -4.92 32.54
CA ALA A 6 -2.60 -5.60 33.78
C ALA A 6 -2.38 -7.12 33.63
N ILE A 7 -2.89 -7.74 32.56
CA ILE A 7 -2.58 -9.14 32.24
C ILE A 7 -1.15 -9.22 31.67
N ASN A 8 -0.80 -8.32 30.75
CA ASN A 8 0.52 -8.30 30.13
C ASN A 8 1.64 -7.97 31.14
N SER A 9 1.39 -7.06 32.08
CA SER A 9 2.38 -6.75 33.14
C SER A 9 2.59 -7.88 34.14
N LYS A 10 1.61 -8.77 34.33
CA LYS A 10 1.69 -9.92 35.24
C LYS A 10 2.39 -11.13 34.62
N SER A 11 2.40 -11.26 33.30
CA SER A 11 3.01 -12.39 32.60
C SER A 11 4.52 -12.27 32.37
N GLY A 12 5.16 -11.14 32.71
CA GLY A 12 6.59 -10.92 32.46
C GLY A 12 6.98 -10.81 30.97
N ALA A 13 6.05 -11.09 30.05
CA ALA A 13 6.15 -10.70 28.67
C ALA A 13 6.10 -9.17 28.59
N GLY A 14 7.10 -8.55 27.96
CA GLY A 14 7.06 -7.13 27.61
C GLY A 14 5.83 -6.77 26.76
N PRO A 15 5.71 -5.53 26.25
CA PRO A 15 4.60 -5.18 25.36
C PRO A 15 4.57 -6.14 24.16
N CYS A 16 3.59 -7.06 24.15
CA CYS A 16 3.44 -8.03 23.08
C CYS A 16 2.78 -7.33 21.89
N VAL A 17 3.49 -7.30 20.74
CA VAL A 17 2.93 -6.80 19.47
C VAL A 17 1.80 -7.72 19.02
N ARG A 18 0.63 -7.18 18.73
CA ARG A 18 -0.57 -7.91 18.33
C ARG A 18 -0.85 -7.61 16.87
N GLY A 19 -0.49 -8.55 15.99
CA GLY A 19 -0.76 -8.45 14.57
C GLY A 19 -2.01 -9.21 14.17
N LEU A 20 -2.78 -8.66 13.22
CA LEU A 20 -3.80 -9.39 12.47
C LEU A 20 -3.37 -9.47 11.01
N VAL A 21 -3.24 -10.69 10.48
CA VAL A 21 -2.99 -10.93 9.05
C VAL A 21 -4.23 -11.56 8.43
N ILE A 22 -4.74 -10.92 7.38
CA ILE A 22 -5.91 -11.40 6.63
C ILE A 22 -5.43 -11.81 5.24
N CYS A 23 -5.41 -13.12 4.98
CA CYS A 23 -4.98 -13.67 3.68
C CYS A 23 -6.11 -13.74 2.63
N CYS A 24 -7.29 -13.21 2.94
CA CYS A 24 -8.46 -13.31 2.09
C CYS A 24 -8.56 -12.12 1.13
N GLY A 25 -8.01 -12.27 -0.09
CA GLY A 25 -8.33 -11.45 -1.27
C GLY A 25 -8.39 -9.93 -1.07
N SER A 26 -9.22 -9.26 -1.88
CA SER A 26 -9.30 -7.80 -2.04
C SER A 26 -9.81 -6.99 -0.83
N THR A 27 -9.65 -7.50 0.39
CA THR A 27 -10.16 -6.88 1.62
C THR A 27 -9.56 -5.49 1.85
N GLY A 28 -8.28 -5.28 1.57
CA GLY A 28 -7.63 -3.98 1.67
C GLY A 28 -7.99 -3.03 0.51
N ARG A 29 -8.55 -3.55 -0.58
CA ARG A 29 -8.89 -2.79 -1.80
C ARG A 29 -10.14 -1.93 -1.63
N LEU A 30 -11.09 -2.35 -0.80
CA LEU A 30 -12.33 -1.61 -0.59
C LEU A 30 -12.13 -0.59 0.53
N SER A 31 -12.55 0.65 0.30
CA SER A 31 -12.32 1.74 1.27
C SER A 31 -13.11 1.50 2.55
N GLU A 32 -14.32 0.96 2.45
CA GLU A 32 -15.17 0.60 3.58
C GLU A 32 -14.51 -0.47 4.44
N SER A 33 -13.99 -1.53 3.81
CA SER A 33 -13.27 -2.60 4.49
C SER A 33 -11.99 -2.08 5.15
N ALA A 34 -11.16 -1.30 4.44
CA ALA A 34 -9.96 -0.68 5.00
C ALA A 34 -10.28 0.22 6.21
N ASN A 35 -11.35 1.02 6.15
CA ASN A 35 -11.80 1.85 7.27
C ASN A 35 -12.24 1.00 8.47
N LEU A 36 -12.89 -0.14 8.25
CA LEU A 36 -13.21 -1.07 9.35
C LEU A 36 -11.96 -1.70 9.96
N LEU A 37 -10.95 -2.01 9.15
CA LEU A 37 -9.66 -2.54 9.64
C LEU A 37 -8.90 -1.50 10.46
N ASN A 38 -8.83 -0.25 9.99
CA ASN A 38 -8.23 0.87 10.72
C ASN A 38 -8.80 1.02 12.13
N ARG A 39 -10.12 0.82 12.30
CA ARG A 39 -10.78 0.90 13.62
C ARG A 39 -10.27 -0.10 14.64
N PHE A 40 -9.72 -1.24 14.23
CA PHE A 40 -9.10 -2.17 15.17
C PHE A 40 -7.81 -1.60 15.76
N ILE A 41 -7.06 -0.83 14.96
CA ILE A 41 -5.86 -0.13 15.41
C ILE A 41 -6.25 1.07 16.26
N GLU A 42 -7.21 1.89 15.80
CA GLU A 42 -7.72 3.06 16.55
C GLU A 42 -8.25 2.71 17.95
N ARG A 43 -8.72 1.47 18.13
CA ARG A 43 -9.25 0.96 19.40
C ARG A 43 -8.23 0.15 20.21
N ASP A 44 -6.96 0.19 19.83
CA ASP A 44 -5.86 -0.56 20.44
C ASP A 44 -6.14 -2.07 20.55
N VAL A 45 -6.91 -2.65 19.61
CA VAL A 45 -7.17 -4.10 19.59
C VAL A 45 -5.97 -4.84 19.04
N PHE A 46 -5.43 -4.33 17.93
CA PHE A 46 -4.20 -4.79 17.29
C PHE A 46 -3.24 -3.61 17.14
N ASP A 47 -1.94 -3.90 17.07
CA ASP A 47 -0.88 -2.92 16.83
C ASP A 47 -0.64 -2.76 15.31
N PHE A 48 -0.96 -3.80 14.52
CA PHE A 48 -1.11 -3.69 13.07
C PHE A 48 -2.15 -4.65 12.49
N VAL A 49 -2.71 -4.28 11.34
CA VAL A 49 -3.49 -5.14 10.45
C VAL A 49 -2.83 -5.14 9.08
N LEU A 50 -2.52 -6.32 8.57
CA LEU A 50 -1.98 -6.53 7.22
C LEU A 50 -2.97 -7.35 6.39
N THR A 51 -3.25 -6.87 5.19
CA THR A 51 -4.11 -7.57 4.22
C THR A 51 -3.69 -7.24 2.79
N PHE A 52 -4.28 -7.92 1.83
CA PHE A 52 -4.03 -7.68 0.41
C PHE A 52 -5.02 -6.65 -0.17
N ALA A 53 -4.53 -5.81 -1.06
CA ALA A 53 -5.27 -4.81 -1.84
C ALA A 53 -5.38 -5.18 -3.33
N GLY A 54 -4.84 -6.33 -3.74
CA GLY A 54 -5.05 -6.92 -5.06
C GLY A 54 -6.41 -7.59 -5.25
N VAL A 55 -6.67 -8.14 -6.44
CA VAL A 55 -7.91 -8.91 -6.72
C VAL A 55 -7.83 -10.32 -6.14
N SER A 56 -6.64 -10.92 -6.17
CA SER A 56 -6.37 -12.28 -5.72
C SER A 56 -4.95 -12.39 -5.18
N THR A 57 -4.71 -13.39 -4.32
CA THR A 57 -3.39 -13.76 -3.83
C THR A 57 -2.97 -15.09 -4.41
N ILE A 58 -1.65 -15.28 -4.57
CA ILE A 58 -1.06 -16.58 -4.88
C ILE A 58 -0.20 -16.97 -3.69
N ASP A 59 -0.71 -17.87 -2.86
CA ASP A 59 -0.12 -18.20 -1.55
C ASP A 59 1.35 -18.60 -1.65
N SER A 60 1.72 -19.39 -2.67
CA SER A 60 3.11 -19.81 -2.89
C SER A 60 4.09 -18.67 -3.15
N ILE A 61 3.60 -17.50 -3.57
CA ILE A 61 4.40 -16.30 -3.80
C ILE A 61 4.43 -15.41 -2.57
N VAL A 62 3.29 -15.24 -1.88
CA VAL A 62 3.18 -14.26 -0.79
C VAL A 62 3.61 -14.82 0.57
N VAL A 63 3.49 -16.12 0.81
CA VAL A 63 3.82 -16.76 2.10
C VAL A 63 5.29 -16.59 2.49
N PRO A 64 6.28 -16.74 1.60
CA PRO A 64 7.69 -16.50 1.96
C PRO A 64 7.93 -15.07 2.45
N ALA A 65 7.42 -14.06 1.74
CA ALA A 65 7.53 -12.66 2.14
C ALA A 65 6.78 -12.37 3.45
N LEU A 66 5.60 -12.98 3.64
CA LEU A 66 4.84 -12.86 4.88
C LEU A 66 5.57 -13.47 6.08
N ASN A 67 6.20 -14.63 5.92
CA ASN A 67 7.00 -15.25 6.98
C ASN A 67 8.16 -14.35 7.38
N ARG A 68 8.88 -13.77 6.41
CA ARG A 68 9.96 -12.81 6.68
C ARG A 68 9.44 -11.55 7.37
N PHE A 69 8.25 -11.06 7.00
CA PHE A 69 7.62 -9.93 7.67
C PHE A 69 7.32 -10.23 9.14
N ILE A 70 6.73 -11.39 9.43
CA ILE A 70 6.43 -11.83 10.80
C ILE A 70 7.75 -11.96 11.58
N GLU A 71 8.78 -12.56 11.01
CA GLU A 71 10.10 -12.67 11.65
C GLU A 71 10.71 -11.30 11.95
N ASN A 72 10.67 -10.38 10.98
CA ASN A 72 11.16 -9.01 11.13
C ASN A 72 10.46 -8.25 12.26
N VAL A 73 9.14 -8.38 12.38
CA VAL A 73 8.38 -7.72 13.45
C VAL A 73 8.61 -8.38 14.82
N TYR A 74 8.52 -9.70 14.90
CA TYR A 74 8.44 -10.41 16.18
C TYR A 74 9.78 -10.89 16.73
N VAL A 75 10.74 -11.19 15.85
CA VAL A 75 12.07 -11.71 16.24
C VAL A 75 13.09 -10.58 16.22
N PHE A 76 13.07 -9.76 15.17
CA PHE A 76 14.05 -8.68 14.99
C PHE A 76 13.59 -7.32 15.53
N ASP A 77 12.39 -7.23 16.11
CA ASP A 77 11.81 -6.00 16.69
C ASP A 77 11.87 -4.80 15.73
N MET A 78 11.70 -5.07 14.43
CA MET A 78 11.70 -4.02 13.42
C MET A 78 10.39 -3.23 13.46
N HIS A 79 10.50 -1.93 13.20
CA HIS A 79 9.32 -1.10 13.01
C HIS A 79 8.46 -1.64 11.86
N ILE A 80 7.14 -1.71 12.09
CA ILE A 80 6.17 -2.42 11.24
C ILE A 80 6.27 -2.01 9.76
N TRP A 81 6.42 -0.72 9.48
CA TRP A 81 6.56 -0.24 8.10
C TRP A 81 7.89 -0.64 7.46
N ASP A 82 9.00 -0.59 8.20
CA ASP A 82 10.31 -0.95 7.66
C ASP A 82 10.39 -2.47 7.43
N ALA A 83 9.81 -3.28 8.33
CA ALA A 83 9.64 -4.71 8.14
C ALA A 83 8.84 -5.03 6.87
N MET A 84 7.80 -4.24 6.59
CA MET A 84 6.97 -4.38 5.39
C MET A 84 7.76 -4.09 4.11
N GLU A 85 8.45 -2.95 4.05
CA GLU A 85 9.27 -2.57 2.88
C GLU A 85 10.41 -3.57 2.65
N GLU A 86 11.04 -4.09 3.70
CA GLU A 86 12.13 -5.06 3.54
C GLU A 86 11.62 -6.42 3.06
N SER A 87 10.54 -6.93 3.65
CA SER A 87 10.07 -8.29 3.38
C SER A 87 9.43 -8.42 2.00
N PHE A 88 8.69 -7.40 1.56
CA PHE A 88 7.98 -7.41 0.29
C PHE A 88 8.70 -6.62 -0.81
N GLY A 89 9.58 -5.68 -0.46
CA GLY A 89 10.31 -4.86 -1.43
C GLY A 89 11.42 -5.61 -2.17
N GLU A 90 11.85 -6.78 -1.67
CA GLU A 90 12.79 -7.65 -2.38
C GLU A 90 12.11 -8.54 -3.43
N ASP A 91 10.83 -8.89 -3.25
CA ASP A 91 10.09 -9.80 -4.13
C ASP A 91 9.13 -9.05 -5.08
N ARG A 92 9.60 -8.85 -6.31
CA ARG A 92 8.81 -8.25 -7.39
C ARG A 92 7.51 -9.00 -7.67
N TYR A 93 7.49 -10.32 -7.56
CA TYR A 93 6.34 -11.14 -7.95
C TYR A 93 5.19 -11.01 -6.95
N ALA A 94 5.52 -10.95 -5.65
CA ALA A 94 4.53 -10.77 -4.59
C ALA A 94 3.71 -9.49 -4.81
N LEU A 95 4.38 -8.36 -5.00
CA LEU A 95 3.72 -7.05 -5.14
C LEU A 95 3.09 -6.80 -6.51
N ASN A 96 3.55 -7.47 -7.57
CA ASN A 96 2.93 -7.33 -8.89
C ASN A 96 1.51 -7.88 -8.93
N GLN A 97 1.28 -9.01 -8.25
CA GLN A 97 -0.03 -9.68 -8.23
C GLN A 97 -0.88 -9.22 -7.05
N SER A 98 -0.23 -8.90 -5.93
CA SER A 98 -0.90 -8.66 -4.65
C SER A 98 -0.33 -7.41 -3.97
N PRO A 99 -0.76 -6.19 -4.36
CA PRO A 99 -0.50 -4.99 -3.57
C PRO A 99 -0.89 -5.24 -2.11
N MET A 100 -0.09 -4.72 -1.20
CA MET A 100 -0.21 -5.01 0.22
C MET A 100 -0.70 -3.78 0.95
N TYR A 101 -1.78 -3.91 1.71
CA TYR A 101 -2.25 -2.89 2.63
C TYR A 101 -1.78 -3.22 4.04
N ILE A 102 -1.32 -2.20 4.75
CA ILE A 102 -1.00 -2.28 6.18
C ILE A 102 -1.55 -1.06 6.90
N SER A 103 -2.22 -1.31 8.02
CA SER A 103 -2.65 -0.29 8.98
C SER A 103 -1.90 -0.52 10.28
N PHE A 104 -1.30 0.51 10.84
CA PHE A 104 -0.51 0.42 12.06
C PHE A 104 -0.51 1.73 12.84
N ALA A 105 -0.25 1.62 14.13
CA ALA A 105 -0.15 2.76 15.02
C ALA A 105 1.26 3.36 14.98
N THR A 106 1.37 4.66 14.72
CA THR A 106 2.58 5.42 15.04
C THR A 106 2.34 6.15 16.36
N ILE A 107 3.10 5.79 17.39
CA ILE A 107 3.04 6.47 18.69
C ILE A 107 3.99 7.66 18.63
N THR A 108 3.43 8.86 18.68
CA THR A 108 4.20 10.10 18.80
C THR A 108 4.05 10.65 20.22
N ASN A 109 5.16 11.05 20.84
CA ASN A 109 5.12 11.74 22.13
C ASN A 109 4.96 13.23 21.85
N GLY A 110 3.82 13.78 22.27
CA GLY A 110 3.58 15.22 22.27
C GLY A 110 4.48 15.95 23.27
N PRO A 111 4.60 17.28 23.16
CA PRO A 111 5.46 18.10 24.01
C PRO A 111 5.12 18.00 25.51
N ASN A 112 3.90 17.59 25.86
CA ASN A 112 3.44 17.43 27.25
C ASN A 112 3.50 15.97 27.74
N GLY A 113 4.17 15.06 27.01
CA GLY A 113 4.17 13.63 27.32
C GLY A 113 2.86 12.90 26.97
N GLU A 114 1.93 13.59 26.31
CA GLU A 114 0.73 12.96 25.73
C GLU A 114 1.16 12.02 24.60
N ARG A 115 0.77 10.75 24.70
CA ARG A 115 0.96 9.79 23.61
C ARG A 115 -0.13 10.03 22.58
N ASN A 116 0.24 10.64 21.46
CA ASN A 116 -0.63 10.73 20.29
C ASN A 116 -0.51 9.45 19.49
N HIS A 117 -1.63 8.71 19.48
CA HIS A 117 -1.81 7.51 18.70
C HIS A 117 -2.37 7.90 17.32
N ILE A 118 -1.51 7.91 16.31
CA ILE A 118 -1.90 8.22 14.93
C ILE A 118 -1.91 6.90 14.16
N VAL A 119 -3.08 6.53 13.65
CA VAL A 119 -3.21 5.37 12.76
C VAL A 119 -2.77 5.79 11.37
N ASP A 120 -1.77 5.08 10.86
CA ASP A 120 -1.27 5.23 9.50
C ASP A 120 -1.70 4.00 8.70
N ALA A 121 -2.12 4.20 7.45
CA ALA A 121 -2.64 3.16 6.60
C ALA A 121 -2.08 3.34 5.19
N ARG A 122 -1.24 2.39 4.78
CA ARG A 122 -0.46 2.50 3.55
C ARG A 122 -0.66 1.28 2.68
N VAL A 123 -0.53 1.48 1.38
CA VAL A 123 -0.39 0.40 0.40
C VAL A 123 1.03 0.40 -0.13
N LEU A 124 1.67 -0.77 -0.13
CA LEU A 124 2.89 -1.07 -0.87
C LEU A 124 2.51 -1.82 -2.14
N ALA A 125 2.95 -1.33 -3.30
CA ALA A 125 2.54 -1.86 -4.60
C ALA A 125 3.70 -1.88 -5.61
N TYR A 126 3.56 -2.69 -6.64
CA TYR A 126 4.46 -2.69 -7.79
C TYR A 126 3.82 -2.00 -8.99
N SER A 127 4.52 -1.03 -9.56
CA SER A 127 4.13 -0.36 -10.80
C SER A 127 4.47 -1.19 -12.00
N ASN A 128 3.45 -1.81 -12.59
CA ASN A 128 3.57 -2.57 -13.81
C ASN A 128 2.76 -1.95 -14.95
N LEU A 129 3.46 -1.26 -15.85
CA LEU A 129 2.85 -0.61 -17.01
C LEU A 129 2.24 -1.62 -18.01
N LYS A 130 2.76 -2.85 -18.06
CA LYS A 130 2.26 -3.90 -18.97
C LYS A 130 0.93 -4.47 -18.49
N ASP A 131 0.75 -4.56 -17.19
CA ASP A 131 -0.46 -5.11 -16.56
C ASP A 131 -1.51 -4.03 -16.27
N GLY A 132 -1.27 -2.78 -16.72
CA GLY A 132 -2.19 -1.67 -16.50
C GLY A 132 -2.16 -1.11 -15.08
N CYS A 133 -1.04 -1.20 -14.36
CA CYS A 133 -0.89 -0.69 -13.00
C CYS A 133 0.14 0.45 -12.95
N PRO A 134 -0.12 1.61 -13.61
CA PRO A 134 0.79 2.76 -13.52
C PRO A 134 0.92 3.20 -12.07
N TRP A 135 2.15 3.33 -11.58
CA TRP A 135 2.42 3.75 -10.20
C TRP A 135 1.76 2.85 -9.15
N GLY A 136 1.62 1.55 -9.44
CA GLY A 136 1.00 0.58 -8.54
C GLY A 136 -0.53 0.76 -8.40
N LEU A 137 -1.16 1.58 -9.23
CA LEU A 137 -2.58 1.91 -9.16
C LEU A 137 -3.35 1.20 -10.28
N ASP A 138 -4.01 0.10 -9.93
CA ASP A 138 -4.84 -0.66 -10.86
C ASP A 138 -6.27 -0.08 -11.02
N ILE A 139 -6.63 0.87 -10.15
CA ILE A 139 -7.90 1.62 -10.22
C ILE A 139 -7.85 2.83 -11.16
N TYR A 140 -6.72 3.06 -11.84
CA TYR A 140 -6.56 4.14 -12.81
C TYR A 140 -7.64 4.09 -13.89
N ARG A 141 -8.15 5.25 -14.32
CA ARG A 141 -9.21 5.35 -15.32
C ARG A 141 -8.82 6.27 -16.47
N CYS A 142 -9.42 6.00 -17.63
CA CYS A 142 -9.32 6.92 -18.77
C CYS A 142 -9.93 8.29 -18.42
N TRP A 143 -9.18 9.35 -18.66
CA TRP A 143 -9.58 10.74 -18.36
C TRP A 143 -10.73 11.26 -19.22
N ASN A 144 -11.10 10.54 -20.30
CA ASN A 144 -12.33 10.87 -21.01
C ASN A 144 -13.53 10.56 -20.09
N VAL A 145 -14.20 11.61 -19.63
CA VAL A 145 -15.38 11.56 -18.73
C VAL A 145 -16.48 10.66 -19.29
N GLN A 146 -16.64 10.60 -20.61
CA GLN A 146 -17.65 9.74 -21.26
C GLN A 146 -17.21 8.27 -21.36
N CYS A 147 -15.91 7.97 -21.22
CA CYS A 147 -15.37 6.63 -21.36
C CYS A 147 -15.13 5.97 -20.01
N GLN A 148 -14.33 6.61 -19.15
CA GLN A 148 -13.94 6.10 -17.82
C GLN A 148 -13.45 4.63 -17.82
N ALA A 149 -12.87 4.18 -18.94
CA ALA A 149 -12.39 2.82 -19.08
C ALA A 149 -11.36 2.48 -17.98
N PRO A 150 -11.40 1.27 -17.40
CA PRO A 150 -10.39 0.78 -16.46
C PRO A 150 -9.00 0.71 -17.07
N ALA A 151 -7.99 0.68 -16.22
CA ALA A 151 -6.58 0.62 -16.59
C ALA A 151 -6.23 -0.59 -17.48
N TYR A 152 -6.90 -1.75 -17.32
CA TYR A 152 -6.70 -2.91 -18.19
C TYR A 152 -7.13 -2.66 -19.66
N ASN A 153 -7.93 -1.63 -19.93
CA ASN A 153 -8.28 -1.16 -21.27
C ASN A 153 -7.38 -0.01 -21.76
N MET A 154 -6.21 0.15 -21.16
CA MET A 154 -5.26 1.23 -21.47
C MET A 154 -3.86 0.64 -21.68
N ILE A 155 -3.16 1.13 -22.69
CA ILE A 155 -1.76 0.77 -22.93
C ILE A 155 -0.89 1.91 -22.42
N PHE A 156 -0.04 1.63 -21.42
CA PHE A 156 0.89 2.58 -20.85
C PHE A 156 2.30 2.41 -21.40
N HIS A 157 2.98 3.54 -21.64
CA HIS A 157 4.38 3.57 -22.01
C HIS A 157 5.09 4.73 -21.33
N VAL A 158 6.41 4.61 -21.16
CA VAL A 158 7.24 5.73 -20.74
C VAL A 158 7.24 6.82 -21.82
N HIS A 159 7.25 8.07 -21.39
CA HIS A 159 7.26 9.25 -22.23
C HIS A 159 8.43 10.17 -21.85
N GLY A 160 9.43 10.26 -22.72
CA GLY A 160 10.60 11.11 -22.52
C GLY A 160 11.70 10.42 -21.72
N LYS A 161 12.34 11.17 -20.80
CA LYS A 161 13.50 10.71 -20.05
C LYS A 161 13.12 9.61 -19.06
N GLN A 162 13.91 8.54 -19.06
CA GLN A 162 13.83 7.47 -18.07
C GLN A 162 14.69 7.80 -16.86
N PHE A 163 14.18 7.47 -15.68
CA PHE A 163 14.88 7.62 -14.41
C PHE A 163 14.95 6.25 -13.73
N PHE A 164 16.01 6.04 -12.94
CA PHE A 164 16.31 4.77 -12.28
C PHE A 164 16.52 4.97 -10.77
N GLY A 165 16.55 3.88 -10.02
CA GLY A 165 16.58 3.91 -8.55
C GLY A 165 15.37 4.67 -8.01
N GLN A 166 15.50 5.33 -6.87
CA GLN A 166 14.42 6.08 -6.22
C GLN A 166 13.79 7.19 -7.09
N ARG A 167 14.52 7.68 -8.10
CA ARG A 167 14.06 8.74 -9.01
C ARG A 167 13.11 8.25 -10.09
N TRP A 168 12.85 6.95 -10.18
CA TRP A 168 12.01 6.37 -11.23
C TRP A 168 10.58 6.96 -11.24
N VAL A 169 10.06 7.41 -10.10
CA VAL A 169 8.78 8.12 -9.99
C VAL A 169 8.77 9.50 -10.68
N GLU A 170 9.94 10.07 -11.02
CA GLU A 170 10.04 11.28 -11.83
C GLU A 170 9.75 11.03 -13.33
N MET A 171 9.65 9.77 -13.74
CA MET A 171 9.32 9.43 -15.13
C MET A 171 7.91 9.92 -15.49
N LYS A 172 7.76 10.33 -16.74
CA LYS A 172 6.44 10.66 -17.30
C LYS A 172 5.92 9.48 -18.11
N LEU A 173 4.61 9.31 -18.12
CA LEU A 173 3.92 8.28 -18.89
C LEU A 173 3.13 8.91 -20.04
N LYS A 174 2.84 8.06 -21.02
CA LYS A 174 1.78 8.26 -21.99
C LYS A 174 0.87 7.03 -21.95
N TYR A 175 -0.41 7.22 -22.22
CA TYR A 175 -1.31 6.10 -22.47
C TYR A 175 -2.15 6.30 -23.72
N MET A 176 -2.65 5.18 -24.24
CA MET A 176 -3.73 5.12 -25.21
C MET A 176 -4.87 4.27 -24.62
N CYS A 177 -6.07 4.83 -24.56
CA CYS A 177 -7.26 4.08 -24.18
C CYS A 177 -7.74 3.23 -25.37
N LEU A 178 -7.86 1.92 -25.19
CA LEU A 178 -8.29 1.01 -26.23
C LEU A 178 -9.77 1.15 -26.58
N GLN A 179 -10.59 1.61 -25.63
CA GLN A 179 -12.03 1.80 -25.78
C GLN A 179 -12.36 3.07 -26.56
N CYS A 180 -11.94 4.25 -26.10
CA CYS A 180 -12.28 5.53 -26.74
C CYS A 180 -11.19 6.13 -27.63
N LYS A 181 -10.04 5.45 -27.76
CA LYS A 181 -8.86 5.89 -28.55
C LYS A 181 -8.21 7.20 -28.09
N MET A 182 -8.63 7.76 -26.94
CA MET A 182 -7.97 8.92 -26.34
C MET A 182 -6.51 8.59 -26.05
N MET A 183 -5.62 9.52 -26.41
CA MET A 183 -4.21 9.49 -26.05
C MET A 183 -3.89 10.64 -25.10
N GLN A 184 -3.15 10.35 -24.04
CA GLN A 184 -2.63 11.36 -23.12
C GLN A 184 -1.13 11.14 -22.95
N LYS A 185 -0.37 12.22 -22.87
CA LYS A 185 1.11 12.21 -22.81
C LYS A 185 1.58 13.10 -21.66
N GLY A 186 2.79 12.84 -21.18
CA GLY A 186 3.43 13.67 -20.16
C GLY A 186 2.81 13.52 -18.77
N ILE A 187 2.13 12.41 -18.50
CA ILE A 187 1.47 12.11 -17.23
C ILE A 187 2.54 11.91 -16.17
N THR A 188 2.55 12.74 -15.14
CA THR A 188 3.49 12.62 -14.01
C THR A 188 3.00 11.60 -13.00
N CYS A 189 3.92 11.06 -12.19
CA CYS A 189 3.54 10.38 -10.96
C CYS A 189 2.81 11.38 -10.04
N PRO A 190 1.67 11.00 -9.43
CA PRO A 190 1.03 11.83 -8.42
C PRO A 190 1.98 12.09 -7.26
N SER A 191 1.93 13.29 -6.66
CA SER A 191 2.89 13.72 -5.62
C SER A 191 2.75 12.97 -4.29
N TRP A 192 1.62 12.30 -4.09
CA TRP A 192 1.31 11.48 -2.93
C TRP A 192 1.68 10.00 -3.13
N VAL A 193 2.22 9.64 -4.29
CA VAL A 193 2.84 8.34 -4.53
C VAL A 193 4.34 8.48 -4.33
N HIS A 194 4.90 7.59 -3.52
CA HIS A 194 6.29 7.64 -3.09
C HIS A 194 7.02 6.40 -3.58
N ALA A 195 8.29 6.54 -3.96
CA ALA A 195 9.12 5.37 -4.20
C ALA A 195 9.38 4.64 -2.88
N ALA A 196 9.27 3.31 -2.89
CA ALA A 196 9.62 2.49 -1.74
C ALA A 196 11.14 2.39 -1.59
N ARG A 197 11.65 2.27 -0.36
CA ARG A 197 13.09 2.25 -0.06
C ARG A 197 13.85 1.06 -0.66
N SER A 198 13.13 0.05 -1.15
CA SER A 198 13.72 -1.14 -1.76
C SER A 198 14.67 -0.81 -2.91
N GLN A 199 15.68 -1.67 -3.12
CA GLN A 199 16.62 -1.54 -4.24
C GLN A 199 15.97 -1.78 -5.62
N ASN A 200 14.76 -2.34 -5.62
CA ASN A 200 14.02 -2.68 -6.83
C ASN A 200 13.27 -1.48 -7.39
N TYR A 201 13.49 -1.17 -8.66
CA TYR A 201 12.72 -0.16 -9.38
C TYR A 201 11.27 -0.62 -9.55
N GLY A 202 10.33 0.31 -9.45
CA GLY A 202 8.90 0.03 -9.65
C GLY A 202 8.09 -0.18 -8.37
N HIS A 203 8.72 -0.37 -7.20
CA HIS A 203 7.98 -0.38 -5.95
C HIS A 203 7.61 1.05 -5.52
N VAL A 204 6.34 1.23 -5.20
CA VAL A 204 5.80 2.46 -4.64
C VAL A 204 5.04 2.17 -3.37
N TRP A 205 4.82 3.21 -2.59
CA TRP A 205 3.77 3.22 -1.59
C TRP A 205 2.97 4.52 -1.62
N TYR A 206 1.78 4.47 -1.06
CA TYR A 206 0.89 5.62 -0.88
C TYR A 206 -0.06 5.39 0.28
N GLN A 207 -0.66 6.47 0.78
CA GLN A 207 -1.69 6.44 1.81
C GLN A 207 -2.99 5.82 1.28
N TRP A 208 -3.70 5.06 2.11
CA TRP A 208 -4.94 4.40 1.74
C TRP A 208 -5.97 4.42 2.89
N PRO A 209 -7.27 4.66 2.63
CA PRO A 209 -7.89 4.91 1.33
C PRO A 209 -7.50 6.23 0.67
N LEU A 210 -7.56 6.29 -0.67
CA LEU A 210 -7.37 7.54 -1.40
C LEU A 210 -8.53 8.51 -1.14
N THR A 211 -8.18 9.77 -0.90
CA THR A 211 -9.12 10.91 -0.86
C THR A 211 -9.79 11.14 -2.21
N SER A 212 -10.91 11.86 -2.23
CA SER A 212 -11.60 12.22 -3.48
C SER A 212 -10.71 12.98 -4.46
N ALA A 213 -9.87 13.89 -3.97
CA ALA A 213 -8.91 14.63 -4.80
C ALA A 213 -7.90 13.70 -5.47
N GLN A 214 -7.30 12.78 -4.70
CA GLN A 214 -6.36 11.80 -5.21
C GLN A 214 -6.99 10.84 -6.23
N ARG A 215 -8.26 10.46 -6.03
CA ARG A 215 -9.04 9.67 -6.99
C ARG A 215 -9.24 10.42 -8.31
N HIS A 216 -9.59 11.70 -8.24
CA HIS A 216 -9.75 12.53 -9.43
C HIS A 216 -8.44 12.68 -10.22
N GLU A 217 -7.29 12.82 -9.54
CA GLU A 217 -5.96 12.88 -10.18
C GLU A 217 -5.59 11.62 -10.99
N ILE A 218 -6.27 10.49 -10.75
CA ILE A 218 -6.06 9.23 -11.47
C ILE A 218 -7.25 8.86 -12.36
N GLY A 219 -8.10 9.86 -12.64
CA GLY A 219 -9.21 9.77 -13.58
C GLY A 219 -10.49 9.17 -13.00
N VAL A 220 -10.58 8.89 -11.70
CA VAL A 220 -11.79 8.38 -11.04
C VAL A 220 -12.67 9.57 -10.63
N ILE A 221 -13.81 9.73 -11.31
CA ILE A 221 -14.68 10.92 -11.19
C ILE A 221 -15.93 10.65 -10.32
N GLN A 222 -16.05 9.45 -9.73
CA GLN A 222 -17.18 9.04 -8.88
C GLN A 222 -16.99 9.34 -7.41
#